data_AF-A0A7J0C867-F1
#
_entry.id   AF-A0A7J0C867-F1
#
_cell.length_a   1.000
_cell.length_b   1.000
_cell.length_c   1.000
_cell.angle_alpha   90.00
_cell.angle_beta   90.00
_cell.angle_gamma   90.00
#
_symmetry.space_group_name_H-M   'P 1'
#
loop_
_entity.id
_entity.type
_entity.pdbx_description
1 polymer ?
#
loop_
_entity_poly.entity_id
_entity_poly.type
_entity_poly.pdbx_seq_one_letter_code
_entity_poly.pdbx_strand_id
1 'polypeptide(L)'
;MRPVPTRRAVYLGTCAAAAAALLVGGLATPAAADSDTLWVSVPGELSLPLGAAGGAAQERALDVGLTHDNDNFTVTDGRLTVDITGIAGIADVTWPGNCAPSGTTAVCSVPEVPVGWGDYTRR
;
A
#
# COMPACT_ATOMS: atom_id res chain seq x y z
N MET A 1 36.31 7.06 81.38
CA MET A 1 35.05 6.96 80.59
C MET A 1 35.17 7.83 79.35
N ARG A 2 34.56 7.41 78.23
CA ARG A 2 34.70 7.84 76.81
C ARG A 2 35.60 6.87 76.03
N PRO A 3 35.15 6.36 74.86
CA PRO A 3 34.52 7.14 73.79
C PRO A 3 33.22 6.56 73.20
N VAL A 4 32.44 7.42 72.56
CA VAL A 4 31.58 7.04 71.43
C VAL A 4 31.88 8.02 70.30
N PRO A 5 32.21 7.51 69.10
CA PRO A 5 31.70 8.14 67.90
C PRO A 5 30.88 7.15 67.09
N THR A 6 29.58 7.41 67.04
CA THR A 6 28.58 6.82 66.17
C THR A 6 28.89 7.19 64.72
N ARG A 7 29.63 6.33 64.00
CA ARG A 7 29.64 6.34 62.53
C ARG A 7 28.34 5.70 62.03
N ARG A 8 27.27 6.49 61.89
CA ARG A 8 26.08 6.13 61.13
C ARG A 8 25.62 7.31 60.29
N ALA A 9 26.19 7.46 59.10
CA ALA A 9 25.65 8.37 58.09
C ALA A 9 26.11 8.02 56.65
N VAL A 10 26.34 6.75 56.32
CA VAL A 10 26.71 6.37 54.93
C VAL A 10 26.07 5.04 54.52
N TYR A 11 24.75 4.91 54.65
CA TYR A 11 24.04 3.76 54.05
C TYR A 11 22.64 4.12 53.52
N LEU A 12 22.41 5.37 53.11
CA LEU A 12 21.12 5.81 52.55
C LEU A 12 21.23 6.48 51.17
N GLY A 13 22.42 6.47 50.56
CA GLY A 13 22.65 7.16 49.27
C GLY A 13 22.57 6.30 48.02
N THR A 14 22.59 4.96 48.14
CA THR A 14 22.80 4.08 46.97
C THR A 14 21.51 3.52 46.37
N CYS A 15 20.41 3.43 47.12
CA CYS A 15 19.17 2.84 46.59
C CYS A 15 18.32 3.79 45.74
N ALA A 16 18.47 5.11 45.89
CA ALA A 16 17.68 6.08 45.12
C ALA A 16 18.15 6.24 43.66
N ALA A 17 19.44 6.00 43.39
CA ALA A 17 19.99 6.14 42.04
C ALA A 17 19.57 5.00 41.09
N ALA A 18 19.35 3.79 41.62
CA ALA A 18 18.96 2.64 40.80
C ALA A 18 17.52 2.74 40.26
N ALA A 19 16.61 3.35 41.01
CA ALA A 19 15.21 3.50 40.60
C ALA A 19 15.01 4.58 39.52
N ALA A 20 15.82 5.64 39.53
CA ALA A 20 15.72 6.71 38.53
C ALA A 20 16.25 6.29 37.15
N ALA A 21 17.25 5.40 37.08
CA ALA A 21 17.82 4.94 35.82
C ALA A 21 16.86 4.06 35.00
N LEU A 22 15.96 3.32 35.67
CA LEU A 22 14.97 2.45 35.02
C LEU A 22 13.81 3.24 34.39
N LEU A 23 13.52 4.45 34.89
CA LEU A 23 12.45 5.30 34.34
C LEU A 23 12.87 6.01 33.03
N VAL A 24 14.17 6.15 32.77
CA VAL A 24 14.68 6.78 31.53
C VAL A 24 14.82 5.75 30.39
N GLY A 25 15.00 4.46 30.71
CA GLY A 25 15.17 3.40 29.71
C GLY A 25 13.88 2.83 29.11
N GLY A 26 12.70 3.25 29.59
CA GLY A 26 11.41 2.61 29.30
C GLY A 26 10.53 3.28 28.22
N LEU A 27 10.97 4.39 27.62
CA LEU A 27 10.22 5.08 26.56
C LEU A 27 10.69 4.70 25.15
N ALA A 28 11.17 3.47 24.96
CA ALA A 28 11.26 2.92 23.61
C ALA A 28 9.83 2.67 23.13
N THR A 29 9.26 3.63 22.40
CA THR A 29 8.08 3.37 21.58
C THR A 29 8.41 2.17 20.70
N PRO A 30 7.53 1.16 20.59
CA PRO A 30 7.77 0.09 19.62
C PRO A 30 8.03 0.76 18.28
N ALA A 31 9.10 0.34 17.58
CA ALA A 31 9.32 0.80 16.23
C ALA A 31 8.06 0.44 15.43
N ALA A 32 7.29 1.46 15.04
CA ALA A 32 6.20 1.25 14.10
C ALA A 32 6.88 0.88 12.78
N ALA A 33 6.61 -0.32 12.28
CA ALA A 33 6.93 -0.62 10.90
C ALA A 33 5.92 0.15 10.06
N ASP A 34 6.41 0.99 9.16
CA ASP A 34 5.59 1.59 8.12
C ASP A 34 4.91 0.46 7.33
N SER A 35 3.58 0.46 7.31
CA SER A 35 2.79 -0.50 6.54
C SER A 35 2.56 0.01 5.13
N ASP A 36 2.51 -0.90 4.16
CA ASP A 36 2.13 -0.60 2.79
C ASP A 36 1.07 -1.60 2.32
N THR A 37 0.06 -1.11 1.60
CA THR A 37 -1.06 -1.92 1.10
C THR A 37 -1.16 -1.74 -0.39
N LEU A 38 -1.27 -2.84 -1.13
CA LEU A 38 -1.53 -2.83 -2.56
C LEU A 38 -3.04 -2.83 -2.84
N TRP A 39 -3.48 -1.97 -3.75
CA TRP A 39 -4.87 -1.85 -4.17
C TRP A 39 -5.03 -2.07 -5.66
N VAL A 40 -6.17 -2.64 -6.03
CA VAL A 40 -6.63 -2.69 -7.43
C VAL A 40 -7.63 -1.58 -7.65
N SER A 41 -7.36 -0.70 -8.61
CA SER A 41 -8.25 0.36 -9.03
C SER A 41 -9.07 -0.11 -10.22
N VAL A 42 -10.37 -0.25 -10.04
CA VAL A 42 -11.35 -0.58 -11.08
C VAL A 42 -12.57 0.33 -10.92
N PRO A 43 -13.16 0.85 -12.00
CA PRO A 43 -14.47 1.48 -11.93
C PRO A 43 -15.53 0.43 -11.59
N GLY A 44 -16.47 0.80 -10.71
CA GLY A 44 -17.43 -0.14 -10.15
C GLY A 44 -18.44 -0.70 -11.16
N GLU A 45 -18.92 0.14 -12.08
CA GLU A 45 -19.87 -0.25 -13.13
C GLU A 45 -19.48 0.35 -14.48
N LEU A 46 -19.64 -0.43 -15.54
CA LEU A 46 -19.45 0.01 -16.93
C LEU A 46 -20.73 -0.24 -17.72
N SER A 47 -21.30 0.83 -18.28
CA SER A 47 -22.41 0.73 -19.24
C SER A 47 -21.88 0.65 -20.66
N LEU A 48 -22.17 -0.46 -21.35
CA LEU A 48 -21.81 -0.65 -22.76
C LEU A 48 -23.00 -0.23 -23.66
N PRO A 49 -22.92 0.90 -24.38
CA PRO A 49 -23.98 1.32 -25.28
C PRO A 49 -24.07 0.35 -26.48
N LEU A 50 -25.29 -0.01 -26.86
CA LEU A 50 -25.52 -0.75 -28.09
C LEU A 50 -25.20 0.15 -29.30
N GLY A 51 -24.53 -0.40 -30.31
CA GLY A 51 -24.37 0.29 -31.58
C GLY A 51 -25.75 0.61 -32.18
N ALA A 52 -25.92 1.81 -32.74
CA ALA A 52 -27.11 2.14 -33.51
C ALA A 52 -27.25 1.15 -34.68
N ALA A 53 -28.47 0.79 -35.10
CA ALA A 53 -28.67 -0.14 -36.20
C ALA A 53 -27.98 0.37 -37.48
N GLY A 54 -26.86 -0.28 -37.85
CA GLY A 54 -26.01 0.11 -38.98
C GLY A 54 -24.97 1.21 -38.71
N GLY A 55 -24.81 1.67 -37.47
CA GLY A 55 -23.81 2.65 -37.04
C GLY A 55 -22.57 2.00 -36.42
N ALA A 56 -21.46 2.75 -36.37
CA ALA A 56 -20.23 2.31 -35.70
C ALA A 56 -20.47 2.06 -34.21
N ALA A 57 -19.85 1.00 -33.66
CA ALA A 57 -19.85 0.74 -32.23
C ALA A 57 -19.17 1.89 -31.49
N GLN A 58 -19.70 2.25 -30.31
CA GLN A 58 -19.12 3.33 -29.51
C GLN A 58 -18.05 2.77 -28.59
N GLU A 59 -16.83 3.31 -28.69
CA GLU A 59 -15.73 2.92 -27.81
C GLU A 59 -15.87 3.53 -26.41
N ARG A 60 -15.37 2.78 -25.43
CA ARG A 60 -15.27 3.19 -24.03
C ARG A 60 -13.91 2.77 -23.50
N ALA A 61 -13.19 3.73 -22.92
CA ALA A 61 -11.98 3.44 -22.16
C ALA A 61 -12.36 2.98 -20.75
N LEU A 62 -11.60 2.01 -20.23
CA LEU A 62 -11.73 1.50 -18.88
C LEU A 62 -10.39 1.63 -18.17
N ASP A 63 -10.33 2.51 -17.18
CA ASP A 63 -9.11 2.73 -16.42
C ASP A 63 -9.00 1.70 -15.31
N VAL A 64 -8.08 0.75 -15.49
CA VAL A 64 -7.79 -0.29 -14.50
C VAL A 64 -6.31 -0.23 -14.12
N GLY A 65 -5.99 -0.34 -12.83
CA GLY A 65 -4.60 -0.27 -12.38
C GLY A 65 -4.32 -0.80 -10.98
N LEU A 66 -3.07 -0.61 -10.56
CA LEU A 66 -2.57 -0.92 -9.22
C LEU A 66 -2.10 0.36 -8.52
N THR A 67 -2.41 0.53 -7.24
CA THR A 67 -1.81 1.58 -6.39
C THR A 67 -1.27 0.99 -5.10
N HIS A 68 -0.43 1.73 -4.40
CA HIS A 68 -0.09 1.41 -3.02
C HIS A 68 -0.15 2.64 -2.10
N ASP A 69 -0.10 2.45 -0.79
CA ASP A 69 -0.46 3.50 0.18
C ASP A 69 0.72 4.34 0.65
N ASN A 70 1.94 3.84 0.54
CA ASN A 70 3.08 4.39 1.25
C ASN A 70 4.27 4.73 0.33
N ASP A 71 4.56 6.02 0.19
CA ASP A 71 5.64 6.56 -0.64
C ASP A 71 7.06 6.28 -0.11
N ASN A 72 7.20 5.73 1.10
CA ASN A 72 8.50 5.26 1.61
C ASN A 72 8.96 3.94 0.95
N PHE A 73 8.09 3.26 0.21
CA PHE A 73 8.41 2.03 -0.51
C PHE A 73 8.33 2.26 -2.02
N THR A 74 9.18 1.57 -2.77
CA THR A 74 9.04 1.48 -4.23
C THR A 74 8.55 0.08 -4.56
N VAL A 75 7.34 -0.01 -5.11
CA VAL A 75 6.74 -1.28 -5.54
C VAL A 75 6.98 -1.44 -7.04
N THR A 76 7.86 -2.37 -7.41
CA THR A 76 8.23 -2.63 -8.81
C THR A 76 7.62 -3.93 -9.33
N ASP A 77 7.68 -4.12 -10.66
CA ASP A 77 7.28 -5.36 -11.34
C ASP A 77 5.81 -5.76 -11.09
N GLY A 78 4.94 -4.77 -10.93
CA GLY A 78 3.51 -4.95 -10.77
C GLY A 78 2.88 -5.68 -11.95
N ARG A 79 1.97 -6.60 -11.66
CA ARG A 79 1.24 -7.39 -12.66
C ARG A 79 -0.24 -7.40 -12.33
N LEU A 80 -1.05 -6.99 -13.30
CA LEU A 80 -2.49 -7.00 -13.21
C LEU A 80 -3.04 -7.96 -14.27
N THR A 81 -3.76 -8.99 -13.83
CA THR A 81 -4.48 -9.89 -14.73
C THR A 81 -5.91 -9.37 -14.90
N VAL A 82 -6.30 -9.11 -16.15
CA VAL A 82 -7.66 -8.71 -16.51
C VAL A 82 -8.33 -9.88 -17.22
N ASP A 83 -9.54 -10.24 -16.77
CA ASP A 83 -10.38 -11.27 -17.37
C ASP A 83 -11.64 -10.63 -17.96
N ILE A 84 -11.84 -10.79 -19.26
CA ILE A 84 -12.95 -10.23 -20.04
C ILE A 84 -13.99 -11.29 -20.41
N THR A 85 -13.95 -12.49 -19.80
CA THR A 85 -14.87 -13.58 -20.10
C THR A 85 -16.34 -13.16 -19.98
N GLY A 86 -16.65 -12.24 -19.05
CA GLY A 86 -18.00 -11.71 -18.86
C GLY A 86 -18.56 -10.86 -20.01
N ILE A 87 -17.70 -10.37 -20.92
CA ILE A 87 -18.10 -9.57 -22.09
C ILE A 87 -17.74 -10.24 -23.43
N ALA A 88 -17.22 -11.48 -23.39
CA ALA A 88 -16.88 -12.23 -24.58
C ALA A 88 -18.12 -12.41 -25.48
N GLY A 89 -18.00 -11.99 -26.74
CA GLY A 89 -19.10 -12.04 -27.72
C GLY A 89 -20.12 -10.90 -27.62
N ILE A 90 -19.96 -9.97 -26.65
CA ILE A 90 -20.80 -8.78 -26.50
C ILE A 90 -20.07 -7.52 -26.96
N ALA A 91 -18.76 -7.45 -26.72
CA ALA A 91 -17.90 -6.36 -27.13
C ALA A 91 -16.52 -6.86 -27.56
N ASP A 92 -15.89 -6.11 -28.47
CA ASP A 92 -14.48 -6.25 -28.78
C ASP A 92 -13.63 -5.49 -27.76
N VAL A 93 -12.44 -6.01 -27.45
CA VAL A 93 -11.51 -5.40 -26.49
C VAL A 93 -10.18 -5.11 -27.17
N THR A 94 -9.76 -3.85 -27.05
CA THR A 94 -8.41 -3.42 -27.45
C THR A 94 -7.54 -3.28 -26.21
N TRP A 95 -6.40 -3.97 -26.20
CA TRP A 95 -5.46 -3.95 -25.09
C TRP A 95 -4.41 -2.86 -25.26
N PRO A 96 -4.01 -2.14 -24.20
CA PRO A 96 -2.87 -1.23 -24.27
C PRO A 96 -1.57 -2.02 -24.42
N GLY A 97 -0.54 -1.35 -24.95
CA GLY A 97 0.72 -2.01 -25.34
C GLY A 97 1.53 -2.64 -24.21
N ASN A 98 1.20 -2.35 -22.95
CA ASN A 98 1.81 -2.96 -21.77
C ASN A 98 1.13 -4.27 -21.33
N CYS A 99 0.12 -4.74 -22.07
CA CYS A 99 -0.61 -5.98 -21.79
C CYS A 99 -0.28 -7.08 -22.79
N ALA A 100 -0.13 -8.31 -22.28
CA ALA A 100 0.04 -9.53 -23.06
C ALA A 100 -1.24 -10.37 -23.03
N PRO A 101 -2.09 -10.32 -24.08
CA PRO A 101 -3.35 -11.07 -24.13
C PRO A 101 -3.13 -12.56 -24.42
N SER A 102 -3.99 -13.38 -23.83
CA SER A 102 -4.10 -14.84 -24.01
C SER A 102 -5.56 -15.26 -23.81
N GLY A 103 -6.27 -15.51 -24.92
CA GLY A 103 -7.70 -15.83 -24.90
C GLY A 103 -8.54 -14.68 -24.37
N THR A 104 -9.38 -14.93 -23.35
CA THR A 104 -10.20 -13.92 -22.67
C THR A 104 -9.47 -13.24 -21.51
N THR A 105 -8.16 -13.42 -21.39
CA THR A 105 -7.36 -12.80 -20.33
C THR A 105 -6.20 -12.00 -20.90
N ALA A 106 -5.72 -11.01 -20.15
CA ALA A 106 -4.44 -10.36 -20.43
C ALA A 106 -3.69 -10.06 -19.14
N VAL A 107 -2.36 -10.16 -19.19
CA VAL A 107 -1.49 -9.73 -18.09
C VAL A 107 -0.87 -8.39 -18.46
N CYS A 108 -1.23 -7.35 -17.71
CA CYS A 108 -0.74 -5.99 -17.87
C CYS A 108 0.41 -5.73 -16.89
N SER A 109 1.52 -5.23 -17.42
CA SER A 109 2.70 -4.87 -16.63
C SER A 109 2.62 -3.43 -16.14
N VAL A 110 3.00 -3.22 -14.89
CA VAL A 110 3.10 -1.92 -14.22
C VAL A 110 4.52 -1.86 -13.63
N PRO A 111 5.49 -1.28 -14.36
CA PRO A 111 6.91 -1.32 -13.96
C PRO A 111 7.16 -0.77 -12.55
N GLU A 112 6.47 0.31 -12.21
CA GLU A 112 6.43 0.92 -10.89
C GLU A 112 4.98 1.25 -10.56
N VAL A 113 4.51 0.76 -9.42
CA VAL A 113 3.12 0.94 -8.96
C VAL A 113 3.01 2.33 -8.31
N PRO A 114 2.09 3.20 -8.76
CA PRO A 114 1.95 4.55 -8.21
C PRO A 114 1.41 4.56 -6.78
N VAL A 115 1.80 5.59 -6.02
CA VAL A 115 1.29 5.85 -4.67
C VAL A 115 -0.08 6.54 -4.77
N GLY A 116 -1.08 5.99 -4.07
CA GLY A 116 -2.40 6.57 -3.93
C GLY A 116 -3.26 6.56 -5.20
N TRP A 117 -4.50 7.01 -5.05
CA TRP A 117 -5.58 6.86 -6.05
C TRP A 117 -5.61 7.98 -7.12
N GLY A 118 -4.73 8.98 -7.02
CA GLY A 118 -4.83 10.23 -7.79
C GLY A 118 -4.28 10.19 -9.22
N ASP A 119 -3.42 9.22 -9.53
CA ASP A 119 -2.58 9.29 -10.74
C ASP A 119 -3.17 8.68 -12.01
N TYR A 120 -4.34 8.04 -11.93
CA TYR A 120 -5.01 7.48 -13.13
C TYR A 120 -5.67 8.52 -14.02
N THR A 121 -5.87 9.75 -13.52
CA THR A 121 -6.56 10.81 -14.27
C THR A 121 -5.64 11.66 -15.15
N ARG A 122 -4.33 11.37 -15.19
CA ARG A 122 -3.35 12.05 -16.07
C ARG A 122 -2.57 11.05 -16.94
N ARG A 123 -3.20 10.41 -17.92
CA ARG A 123 -2.48 9.92 -19.12
C ARG A 123 -3.34 10.09 -20.36
#